data_AF-A0A849Z411-F1
#
_entry.id   AF-A0A849Z411-F1
#
_cell.length_a   1.000
_cell.length_b   1.000
_cell.length_c   1.000
_cell.angle_alpha   90.00
_cell.angle_beta   90.00
_cell.angle_gamma   90.00
#
_symmetry.space_group_name_H-M   'P 1'
#
loop_
_entity.id
_entity.type
_entity.pdbx_description
1 polymer ?
#
loop_
_entity_poly.entity_id
_entity_poly.type
_entity_poly.pdbx_seq_one_letter_code
_entity_poly.pdbx_strand_id
1 'polypeptide(L)'
;MRQWLLAIAVAFSCGILARPARADVPPLLPGGKNAEDKAADEAAGDAGSPRAAMASFLSLARSGELEQAAKYLQLPKGDEGRATALAERLRFVLERHDAADPDELSNKPEGKENDGLADDVDRVAVIHSPSGKSDDVLLKRVTTPDGKRWLFARDTVARVDGWYDALESRWQLQHLPEPLRRGGPLGLLWWQWGAFLVLAAAAWLVAIILGKLTARA
;
A
#
# COMPACT_ATOMS: atom_id res chain seq x y z
N MET A 1 -34.93 -30.62 -41.32
CA MET A 1 -35.43 -31.00 -39.98
C MET A 1 -34.38 -30.68 -38.94
N ARG A 2 -34.66 -29.65 -38.12
CA ARG A 2 -34.27 -29.46 -36.70
C ARG A 2 -32.78 -29.39 -36.32
N GLN A 3 -32.31 -28.14 -36.32
CA GLN A 3 -31.47 -27.48 -35.30
C GLN A 3 -31.40 -28.21 -33.94
N TRP A 4 -30.19 -28.53 -33.46
CA TRP A 4 -29.89 -28.76 -32.03
C TRP A 4 -28.62 -27.99 -31.67
N LEU A 5 -28.80 -26.69 -31.42
CA LEU A 5 -27.95 -25.90 -30.53
C LEU A 5 -28.37 -26.24 -29.10
N LEU A 6 -27.51 -26.88 -28.31
CA LEU A 6 -27.71 -26.95 -26.86
C LEU A 6 -26.96 -25.78 -26.22
N ALA A 7 -27.72 -24.71 -26.03
CA ALA A 7 -27.36 -23.56 -25.22
C ALA A 7 -27.19 -23.98 -23.76
N ILE A 8 -26.06 -23.59 -23.18
CA ILE A 8 -25.78 -23.67 -21.74
C ILE A 8 -26.63 -22.59 -21.07
N ALA A 9 -27.77 -22.99 -20.50
CA ALA A 9 -28.57 -22.12 -19.65
C ALA A 9 -27.92 -22.04 -18.26
N VAL A 10 -27.14 -20.97 -18.04
CA VAL A 10 -26.70 -20.56 -16.70
C VAL A 10 -27.89 -19.92 -16.00
N ALA A 11 -28.56 -20.68 -15.13
CA ALA A 11 -29.56 -20.14 -14.21
C ALA A 11 -28.83 -19.56 -12.98
N PHE A 12 -28.42 -18.30 -13.07
CA PHE A 12 -27.99 -17.51 -11.92
C PHE A 12 -29.25 -17.10 -11.15
N SER A 13 -29.62 -17.90 -10.16
CA SER A 13 -30.75 -17.59 -9.27
C SER A 13 -30.35 -16.47 -8.32
N CYS A 14 -30.74 -15.24 -8.68
CA CYS A 14 -30.60 -14.04 -7.86
C CYS A 14 -31.72 -14.04 -6.81
N GLY A 15 -31.39 -14.39 -5.58
CA GLY A 15 -32.31 -14.39 -4.44
C GLY A 15 -31.71 -13.68 -3.23
N ILE A 16 -31.37 -12.39 -3.36
CA ILE A 16 -31.00 -11.55 -2.22
C ILE A 16 -32.27 -10.86 -1.72
N LEU A 17 -32.88 -11.42 -0.69
CA LEU A 17 -33.87 -10.75 0.16
C LEU A 17 -33.16 -9.71 1.03
N ALA A 18 -32.86 -8.54 0.44
CA ALA A 18 -32.40 -7.38 1.20
C ALA A 18 -33.62 -6.72 1.86
N ARG A 19 -33.77 -6.99 3.16
CA ARG A 19 -34.66 -6.28 4.07
C ARG A 19 -34.27 -4.79 4.06
N PRO A 20 -35.17 -3.82 3.84
CA PRO A 20 -34.83 -2.43 4.10
C PRO A 20 -34.69 -2.28 5.63
N ALA A 21 -33.45 -2.11 6.10
CA ALA A 21 -33.20 -1.63 7.44
C ALA A 21 -33.77 -0.21 7.48
N ARG A 22 -34.88 -0.04 8.23
CA ARG A 22 -35.37 1.27 8.63
C ARG A 22 -34.24 1.88 9.47
N ALA A 23 -33.56 2.88 8.92
CA ALA A 23 -32.69 3.72 9.71
C ALA A 23 -33.61 4.48 10.67
N ASP A 24 -33.65 4.06 11.93
CA ASP A 24 -34.11 4.92 13.00
C ASP A 24 -33.13 6.10 13.03
N VAL A 25 -33.55 7.20 12.41
CA VAL A 25 -32.86 8.49 12.50
C VAL A 25 -33.07 8.95 13.95
N PRO A 26 -32.02 8.95 14.81
CA PRO A 26 -32.18 9.53 16.13
C PRO A 26 -32.58 11.00 15.96
N PRO A 27 -33.49 11.53 16.81
CA PRO A 27 -33.88 12.92 16.72
C PRO A 27 -32.61 13.78 16.83
N LEU A 28 -32.36 14.57 15.79
CA LEU A 28 -31.38 15.65 15.79
C LEU A 28 -31.75 16.60 16.92
N LEU A 29 -31.18 16.33 18.09
CA LEU A 29 -31.06 17.33 19.14
C LEU A 29 -30.33 18.53 18.53
N PRO A 30 -30.78 19.77 18.78
CA PRO A 30 -30.09 20.96 18.31
C PRO A 30 -28.78 21.13 19.12
N GLY A 31 -27.78 20.32 18.77
CA GLY A 31 -26.39 20.45 19.20
C GLY A 31 -25.78 21.58 18.38
N GLY A 32 -25.88 22.79 18.91
CA GLY A 32 -25.57 24.02 18.21
C GLY A 32 -24.15 24.13 17.66
N LYS A 33 -24.01 25.07 16.74
CA LYS A 33 -22.83 25.80 16.22
C LYS A 33 -21.45 25.48 16.83
N ASN A 34 -21.35 25.29 18.15
CA ASN A 34 -20.17 24.82 18.86
C ASN A 34 -19.68 23.41 18.46
N ALA A 35 -20.55 22.48 18.06
CA ALA A 35 -20.12 21.15 17.62
C ALA A 35 -19.56 21.17 16.20
N GLU A 36 -20.13 21.97 15.31
CA GLU A 36 -19.60 22.22 13.95
C GLU A 36 -18.32 23.06 13.99
N ASP A 37 -18.26 24.12 14.80
CA ASP A 37 -17.05 24.94 14.95
C ASP A 37 -15.90 24.14 15.58
N LYS A 38 -16.19 23.27 16.56
CA LYS A 38 -15.18 22.40 17.18
C LYS A 38 -14.72 21.28 16.25
N ALA A 39 -15.64 20.68 15.47
CA ALA A 39 -15.27 19.71 14.45
C ALA A 39 -14.47 20.35 13.30
N ALA A 40 -14.76 21.61 12.95
CA ALA A 40 -14.00 22.37 11.95
C ALA A 40 -12.60 22.75 12.45
N ASP A 41 -12.46 23.15 13.72
CA ASP A 41 -11.17 23.45 14.35
C ASP A 41 -10.32 22.18 14.56
N GLU A 42 -10.95 21.07 14.96
CA GLU A 42 -10.29 19.75 15.05
C GLU A 42 -9.87 19.23 13.66
N ALA A 43 -10.68 19.42 12.61
CA ALA A 43 -10.32 19.04 11.24
C ALA A 43 -9.22 19.94 10.64
N ALA A 44 -9.22 21.23 10.97
CA ALA A 44 -8.16 22.16 10.56
C ALA A 44 -6.83 21.86 11.30
N GLY A 45 -6.91 21.52 12.59
CA GLY A 45 -5.77 21.05 13.37
C GLY A 45 -5.22 19.71 12.86
N ASP A 46 -6.11 18.79 12.48
CA ASP A 46 -5.72 17.51 11.90
C ASP A 46 -5.01 17.70 10.55
N ALA A 47 -5.50 18.57 9.66
CA ALA A 47 -4.90 18.79 8.33
C ALA A 47 -3.42 19.23 8.38
N GLY A 48 -3.01 19.91 9.45
CA GLY A 48 -1.63 20.34 9.70
C GLY A 48 -0.81 19.38 10.56
N SER A 49 -1.33 18.22 10.90
CA SER A 49 -0.70 17.26 11.82
C SER A 49 0.24 16.26 11.12
N PRO A 50 1.14 15.60 11.86
CA PRO A 50 1.92 14.46 11.37
C PRO A 50 1.04 13.34 10.80
N ARG A 51 -0.11 13.08 11.44
CA ARG A 51 -1.11 12.10 10.99
C ARG A 51 -1.63 12.41 9.59
N ALA A 52 -2.11 13.63 9.36
CA ALA A 52 -2.65 14.00 8.05
C ALA A 52 -1.57 14.01 6.96
N ALA A 53 -0.33 14.37 7.29
CA ALA A 53 0.78 14.30 6.35
C ALA A 53 1.09 12.85 5.94
N MET A 54 1.13 11.92 6.91
CA MET A 54 1.29 10.48 6.63
C MET A 54 0.13 9.95 5.79
N ALA A 55 -1.11 10.25 6.18
CA ALA A 55 -2.31 9.80 5.46
C ALA A 55 -2.34 10.33 4.01
N SER A 56 -2.01 11.61 3.81
CA SER A 56 -1.95 12.23 2.49
C SER A 56 -0.86 11.59 1.62
N PHE A 57 0.33 11.36 2.18
CA PHE A 57 1.41 10.69 1.47
C PHE A 57 1.00 9.28 1.04
N LEU A 58 0.45 8.46 1.96
CA LEU A 58 0.03 7.09 1.65
C LEU A 58 -1.08 7.05 0.62
N SER A 59 -2.06 7.97 0.71
CA SER A 59 -3.13 8.10 -0.28
C SER A 59 -2.59 8.34 -1.69
N LEU A 60 -1.73 9.37 -1.84
CA LEU A 60 -1.11 9.73 -3.13
C LEU A 60 -0.18 8.63 -3.66
N ALA A 61 0.59 7.99 -2.78
CA ALA A 61 1.49 6.92 -3.18
C ALA A 61 0.73 5.65 -3.60
N ARG A 62 -0.43 5.36 -3.00
CA ARG A 62 -1.31 4.26 -3.40
C ARG A 62 -2.11 4.56 -4.67
N SER A 63 -2.48 5.81 -4.92
CA SER A 63 -3.13 6.23 -6.18
C SER A 63 -2.18 6.23 -7.38
N GLY A 64 -0.87 6.10 -7.15
CA GLY A 64 0.16 6.15 -8.19
C GLY A 64 0.60 7.57 -8.53
N GLU A 65 0.12 8.58 -7.81
CA GLU A 65 0.50 9.99 -7.96
C GLU A 65 1.85 10.28 -7.28
N LEU A 66 2.89 9.56 -7.73
CA LEU A 66 4.22 9.57 -7.09
C LEU A 66 4.89 10.95 -7.13
N GLU A 67 4.59 11.79 -8.12
CA GLU A 67 5.09 13.16 -8.19
C GLU A 67 4.56 14.03 -7.04
N GLN A 68 3.30 13.84 -6.67
CA GLN A 68 2.68 14.57 -5.56
C GLN A 68 3.13 13.98 -4.22
N ALA A 69 3.20 12.64 -4.12
CA ALA A 69 3.74 11.96 -2.96
C ALA A 69 5.19 12.39 -2.67
N ALA A 70 6.01 12.59 -3.73
CA ALA A 70 7.39 13.03 -3.59
C ALA A 70 7.53 14.41 -2.94
N LYS A 71 6.52 15.29 -3.04
CA LYS A 71 6.51 16.59 -2.34
C LYS A 71 6.44 16.44 -0.82
N TYR A 72 6.10 15.26 -0.32
CA TYR A 72 6.12 14.98 1.12
C TYR A 72 7.52 14.55 1.62
N LEU A 73 8.49 14.39 0.73
CA LEU A 73 9.86 13.97 1.08
C LEU A 73 10.78 15.18 1.13
N GLN A 74 11.59 15.31 2.19
CA GLN A 74 12.74 16.20 2.13
C GLN A 74 13.88 15.48 1.42
N LEU A 75 14.00 15.73 0.12
CA LEU A 75 15.03 15.10 -0.70
C LEU A 75 16.43 15.58 -0.29
N PRO A 76 17.41 14.67 -0.18
CA PRO A 76 18.82 15.04 -0.15
C PRO A 76 19.22 15.78 -1.43
N LYS A 77 20.23 16.66 -1.34
CA LYS A 77 20.76 17.36 -2.51
C LYS A 77 21.27 16.33 -3.53
N GLY A 78 20.80 16.42 -4.78
CA GLY A 78 21.19 15.51 -5.86
C GLY A 78 20.22 14.35 -6.12
N ASP A 79 19.23 14.12 -5.27
CA ASP A 79 18.24 13.04 -5.43
C ASP A 79 16.93 13.47 -6.09
N GLU A 80 16.86 14.69 -6.61
CA GLU A 80 15.68 15.25 -7.26
C GLU A 80 15.19 14.38 -8.43
N GLY A 81 16.11 13.80 -9.21
CA GLY A 81 15.78 12.88 -10.31
C GLY A 81 15.25 11.52 -9.87
N ARG A 82 15.36 11.16 -8.59
CA ARG A 82 14.86 9.90 -8.01
C ARG A 82 13.68 10.11 -7.06
N ALA A 83 13.13 11.32 -7.00
CA ALA A 83 12.10 11.69 -6.03
C ALA A 83 10.89 10.76 -6.04
N THR A 84 10.38 10.42 -7.23
CA THR A 84 9.25 9.50 -7.42
C THR A 84 9.59 8.07 -7.03
N ALA A 85 10.78 7.60 -7.38
CA ALA A 85 11.26 6.27 -7.00
C ALA A 85 11.44 6.14 -5.48
N LEU A 86 11.96 7.18 -4.81
CA LEU A 86 12.07 7.23 -3.36
C LEU A 86 10.70 7.25 -2.67
N ALA A 87 9.72 7.96 -3.23
CA ALA A 87 8.35 7.95 -2.73
C ALA A 87 7.74 6.55 -2.80
N GLU A 88 7.92 5.86 -3.93
CA GLU A 88 7.42 4.51 -4.12
C GLU A 88 8.11 3.50 -3.18
N ARG A 89 9.43 3.57 -3.06
CA ARG A 89 10.20 2.71 -2.14
C ARG A 89 9.75 2.92 -0.71
N LEU A 90 9.56 4.17 -0.28
CA LEU A 90 9.08 4.48 1.06
C LEU A 90 7.67 3.92 1.30
N ARG A 91 6.75 4.01 0.32
CA ARG A 91 5.42 3.38 0.41
C ARG A 91 5.55 1.89 0.72
N PHE A 92 6.33 1.17 -0.07
CA PHE A 92 6.54 -0.27 0.13
C PHE A 92 7.13 -0.58 1.51
N VAL A 93 8.06 0.24 1.98
CA VAL A 93 8.67 0.09 3.30
C VAL A 93 7.63 0.26 4.40
N LEU A 94 6.83 1.33 4.35
CA LEU A 94 5.82 1.61 5.37
C LEU A 94 4.73 0.53 5.41
N GLU A 95 4.24 0.10 4.25
CA GLU A 95 3.21 -0.94 4.15
C GLU A 95 3.70 -2.31 4.64
N ARG A 96 4.98 -2.63 4.42
CA ARG A 96 5.52 -3.93 4.79
C ARG A 96 5.81 -4.08 6.29
N HIS A 97 6.08 -2.96 6.97
CA HIS A 97 6.43 -2.92 8.39
C HIS A 97 5.23 -2.64 9.30
N ASP A 98 3.99 -2.69 8.78
CA ASP A 98 2.75 -2.27 9.48
C ASP A 98 2.85 -0.85 10.06
N ALA A 99 3.78 -0.05 9.54
CA ALA A 99 4.05 1.34 9.91
C ALA A 99 3.08 2.33 9.25
N ALA A 100 2.04 1.81 8.59
CA ALA A 100 1.15 2.56 7.74
C ALA A 100 -0.19 2.89 8.41
N ASP A 101 -0.35 2.66 9.72
CA ASP A 101 -1.53 3.06 10.48
C ASP A 101 -1.38 4.51 10.99
N PRO A 102 -2.02 5.51 10.35
CA PRO A 102 -1.91 6.90 10.77
C PRO A 102 -2.71 7.17 12.05
N ASP A 103 -3.66 6.29 12.43
CA ASP A 103 -4.54 6.53 13.57
C ASP A 103 -3.78 6.48 14.91
N GLU A 104 -2.61 5.83 14.94
CA GLU A 104 -1.69 5.83 16.08
C GLU A 104 -0.84 7.11 16.22
N LEU A 105 -0.82 7.97 15.19
CA LEU A 105 -0.02 9.20 15.16
C LEU A 105 -0.70 10.37 15.86
N SER A 106 0.06 11.41 16.22
CA SER A 106 -0.51 12.63 16.80
C SER A 106 -1.39 13.36 15.77
N ASN A 107 -2.61 13.72 16.17
CA ASN A 107 -3.53 14.59 15.41
C ASN A 107 -3.31 16.08 15.68
N LYS A 108 -2.30 16.44 16.48
CA LYS A 108 -1.97 17.84 16.77
C LYS A 108 -1.05 18.43 15.70
N PRO A 109 -1.25 19.69 15.28
CA PRO A 109 -0.33 20.41 14.39
C PRO A 109 1.11 20.52 14.92
N GLU A 110 1.25 20.50 16.24
CA GLU A 110 2.52 20.54 16.97
C GLU A 110 3.24 19.18 16.98
N GLY A 111 2.54 18.10 16.65
CA GLY A 111 3.04 16.74 16.79
C GLY A 111 2.96 16.24 18.23
N LYS A 112 3.80 15.26 18.58
CA LYS A 112 3.87 14.69 19.92
C LYS A 112 4.84 15.49 20.78
N GLU A 113 4.32 16.10 21.84
CA GLU A 113 5.13 16.81 22.83
C GLU A 113 5.68 15.83 23.89
N ASN A 114 6.87 16.11 24.42
CA ASN A 114 7.53 15.36 25.50
C ASN A 114 7.99 13.92 25.14
N ASP A 115 8.34 13.66 23.88
CA ASP A 115 8.93 12.37 23.46
C ASP A 115 10.47 12.39 23.36
N GLY A 116 11.09 13.50 23.77
CA GLY A 116 12.54 13.72 23.71
C GLY A 116 13.05 14.11 22.32
N LEU A 117 12.18 14.30 21.33
CA LEU A 117 12.51 14.87 20.03
C LEU A 117 12.38 16.39 20.06
N ALA A 118 12.85 17.05 18.99
CA ALA A 118 12.68 18.49 18.83
C ALA A 118 11.22 18.82 18.51
N ASP A 119 10.73 20.00 18.91
CA ASP A 119 9.35 20.47 18.70
C ASP A 119 8.92 20.58 17.21
N ASP A 120 9.87 20.40 16.28
CA ASP A 120 9.65 20.35 14.84
C ASP A 120 9.83 18.95 14.24
N VAL A 121 10.00 17.91 15.05
CA VAL A 121 10.22 16.53 14.61
C VAL A 121 9.26 15.59 15.35
N ASP A 122 8.61 14.71 14.60
CA ASP A 122 7.75 13.68 15.16
C ASP A 122 8.13 12.32 14.56
N ARG A 123 8.11 11.28 15.39
CA ARG A 123 8.38 9.91 14.97
C ARG A 123 7.08 9.22 14.62
N VAL A 124 6.98 8.83 13.36
CA VAL A 124 5.77 8.22 12.82
C VAL A 124 5.83 6.71 12.72
N ALA A 125 7.03 6.14 12.68
CA ALA A 125 7.17 4.69 12.71
C ALA A 125 8.57 4.28 13.17
N VAL A 126 8.68 3.01 13.55
CA VAL A 126 9.96 2.36 13.85
C VAL A 126 10.11 1.16 12.93
N ILE A 127 11.11 1.23 12.05
CA ILE A 127 11.44 0.14 11.15
C ILE A 127 12.42 -0.78 11.86
N HIS A 128 11.97 -2.01 12.09
CA HIS A 128 12.79 -3.05 12.68
C HIS A 128 13.50 -3.80 11.56
N SER A 129 14.81 -3.61 11.48
CA SER A 129 15.67 -4.40 10.59
C SER A 129 15.77 -5.83 11.10
N PRO A 130 15.83 -6.84 10.21
CA PRO A 130 16.13 -8.22 10.59
C PRO A 130 17.48 -8.40 11.29
N SER A 131 18.37 -7.42 11.20
CA SER A 131 19.66 -7.39 11.91
C SER A 131 19.54 -7.02 13.39
N GLY A 132 18.32 -6.74 13.89
CA GLY A 132 18.08 -6.30 15.26
C GLY A 132 18.28 -4.80 15.49
N LYS A 133 18.54 -4.04 14.42
CA LYS A 133 18.58 -2.57 14.47
C LYS A 133 17.17 -2.01 14.29
N SER A 134 16.82 -1.02 15.11
CA SER A 134 15.60 -0.24 14.96
C SER A 134 15.97 1.13 14.42
N ASP A 135 15.39 1.53 13.30
CA ASP A 135 15.56 2.85 12.73
C ASP A 135 14.24 3.62 12.77
N ASP A 136 14.31 4.86 13.24
CA ASP A 136 13.14 5.72 13.32
C ASP A 136 12.80 6.35 11.96
N VAL A 137 11.51 6.35 11.63
CA VAL A 137 10.92 7.11 10.54
C VAL A 137 10.41 8.42 11.14
N LEU A 138 11.05 9.50 10.75
CA LEU A 138 10.78 10.84 11.28
C LEU A 138 10.10 11.71 10.23
N LEU A 139 9.05 12.41 10.65
CA LEU A 139 8.53 13.60 9.99
C LEU A 139 9.16 14.84 10.65
N LYS A 140 9.40 15.86 9.85
CA LYS A 140 9.89 17.16 10.29
C LYS A 140 9.02 18.27 9.71
N ARG A 141 8.58 19.18 10.57
CA ARG A 141 7.81 20.37 10.24
C ARG A 141 8.74 21.40 9.62
N VAL A 142 8.49 21.74 8.36
CA VAL A 142 9.28 22.72 7.61
C VAL A 142 8.42 23.87 7.14
N THR A 143 9.03 25.05 7.05
CA THR A 143 8.39 26.21 6.46
C THR A 143 8.65 26.20 4.96
N THR A 144 7.60 26.02 4.18
CA THR A 144 7.60 26.13 2.71
C THR A 144 6.98 27.46 2.29
N PRO A 145 7.15 27.91 1.02
CA PRO A 145 6.50 29.12 0.53
C PRO A 145 4.97 29.12 0.71
N ASP A 146 4.37 27.93 0.67
CA ASP A 146 2.92 27.73 0.82
C ASP A 146 2.46 27.63 2.29
N GLY A 147 3.39 27.67 3.25
CA GLY A 147 3.11 27.54 4.68
C GLY A 147 3.93 26.47 5.38
N LYS A 148 3.62 26.22 6.66
CA LYS A 148 4.26 25.15 7.45
C LYS A 148 3.62 23.80 7.11
N ARG A 149 4.44 22.80 6.79
CA ARG A 149 3.98 21.44 6.50
C ARG A 149 4.92 20.39 7.09
N TRP A 150 4.38 19.21 7.40
CA TRP A 150 5.17 18.06 7.81
C TRP A 150 5.66 17.29 6.59
N LEU A 151 6.97 17.04 6.55
CA LEU A 151 7.63 16.26 5.51
C LEU A 151 8.50 15.18 6.11
N PHE A 152 8.67 14.05 5.44
CA PHE A 152 9.66 13.04 5.84
C PHE A 152 11.04 13.68 5.92
N ALA A 153 11.66 13.55 7.10
CA ALA A 153 12.96 14.15 7.37
C ALA A 153 14.01 13.60 6.39
N ARG A 154 15.00 14.43 6.05
CA ARG A 154 16.08 14.05 5.12
C ARG A 154 16.77 12.75 5.54
N ASP A 155 16.96 12.56 6.84
CA ASP A 155 17.58 11.36 7.40
C ASP A 155 16.75 10.11 7.16
N THR A 156 15.41 10.22 7.22
CA THR A 156 14.48 9.14 6.86
C THR A 156 14.63 8.81 5.38
N VAL A 157 14.57 9.82 4.50
CA VAL A 157 14.64 9.63 3.03
C VAL A 157 15.96 8.99 2.61
N ALA A 158 17.08 9.40 3.23
CA ALA A 158 18.39 8.83 2.95
C ALA A 158 18.52 7.34 3.31
N ARG A 159 17.70 6.83 4.23
CA ARG A 159 17.70 5.41 4.64
C ARG A 159 16.74 4.54 3.84
N VAL A 160 15.82 5.13 3.08
CA VAL A 160 14.77 4.41 2.33
C VAL A 160 15.36 3.32 1.44
N ASP A 161 16.43 3.62 0.70
CA ASP A 161 17.06 2.65 -0.20
C ASP A 161 17.56 1.42 0.58
N GLY A 162 18.21 1.61 1.73
CA GLY A 162 18.69 0.52 2.56
C GLY A 162 17.55 -0.33 3.14
N TRP A 163 16.44 0.29 3.54
CA TRP A 163 15.26 -0.44 4.00
C TRP A 163 14.60 -1.22 2.86
N TYR A 164 14.47 -0.59 1.68
CA TYR A 164 13.86 -1.21 0.51
C TYR A 164 14.66 -2.43 0.03
N ASP A 165 15.99 -2.33 -0.06
CA ASP A 165 16.87 -3.43 -0.45
C ASP A 165 16.79 -4.61 0.55
N ALA A 166 16.62 -4.30 1.85
CA ALA A 166 16.43 -5.30 2.89
C ALA A 166 15.07 -6.02 2.76
N LEU A 167 14.03 -5.33 2.29
CA LEU A 167 12.73 -5.92 1.99
C LEU A 167 12.79 -6.83 0.78
N GLU A 168 13.39 -6.39 -0.32
CA GLU A 168 13.49 -7.15 -1.56
C GLU A 168 14.25 -8.46 -1.35
N SER A 169 15.46 -8.39 -0.79
CA SER A 169 16.28 -9.57 -0.55
C SER A 169 15.54 -10.62 0.29
N ARG A 170 14.88 -10.23 1.38
CA ARG A 170 14.13 -11.18 2.23
C ARG A 170 12.86 -11.66 1.55
N TRP A 171 12.03 -10.80 0.94
CA TRP A 171 10.76 -11.16 0.26
C TRP A 171 10.99 -12.17 -0.86
N GLN A 172 11.99 -11.93 -1.70
CA GLN A 172 12.38 -12.83 -2.78
C GLN A 172 12.93 -14.14 -2.22
N LEU A 173 13.69 -14.13 -1.11
CA LEU A 173 14.15 -15.36 -0.47
C LEU A 173 13.04 -16.18 0.23
N GLN A 174 12.01 -15.53 0.79
CA GLN A 174 10.99 -16.18 1.62
C GLN A 174 9.73 -16.61 0.85
N HIS A 175 9.48 -16.07 -0.35
CA HIS A 175 8.40 -16.54 -1.24
C HIS A 175 8.89 -17.39 -2.42
N LEU A 176 10.20 -17.47 -2.69
CA LEU A 176 10.78 -18.47 -3.60
C LEU A 176 11.46 -19.60 -2.81
N PRO A 177 10.84 -20.79 -2.73
CA PRO A 177 11.47 -21.98 -2.17
C PRO A 177 12.87 -22.18 -2.77
N GLU A 178 13.86 -22.50 -1.93
CA GLU A 178 15.27 -22.73 -2.32
C GLU A 178 15.49 -23.55 -3.61
N PRO A 179 14.69 -24.60 -3.92
CA PRO A 179 14.84 -25.35 -5.16
C PRO A 179 14.63 -24.53 -6.44
N LEU A 180 13.87 -23.44 -6.38
CA LEU A 180 13.55 -22.59 -7.55
C LEU A 180 14.64 -21.56 -7.87
N ARG A 181 15.58 -21.30 -6.95
CA ARG A 181 16.68 -20.34 -7.13
C ARG A 181 17.95 -20.93 -7.74
N ARG A 182 18.02 -22.26 -7.92
CA ARG A 182 19.15 -22.85 -8.64
C ARG A 182 19.07 -22.48 -10.11
N GLY A 183 20.12 -21.85 -10.62
CA GLY A 183 20.31 -21.67 -12.06
C GLY A 183 20.31 -23.04 -12.74
N GLY A 184 19.37 -23.25 -13.65
CA GLY A 184 19.34 -24.41 -14.52
C GLY A 184 20.19 -24.17 -15.78
N PRO A 185 20.34 -25.20 -16.62
CA PRO A 185 21.00 -25.04 -17.92
C PRO A 185 20.33 -23.93 -18.75
N LEU A 186 21.14 -23.19 -19.53
CA LEU A 186 20.76 -22.01 -20.32
C LEU A 186 20.37 -20.74 -19.50
N GLY A 187 20.59 -20.71 -18.18
CA GLY A 187 20.27 -19.53 -17.37
C GLY A 187 18.79 -19.39 -17.02
N LEU A 188 17.97 -20.40 -17.35
CA LEU A 188 16.58 -20.50 -16.92
C LEU A 188 16.48 -21.17 -15.55
N LEU A 189 15.53 -20.72 -14.73
CA LEU A 189 15.31 -21.28 -13.40
C LEU A 189 14.56 -22.62 -13.52
N TRP A 190 14.85 -23.60 -12.65
CA TRP A 190 14.22 -24.94 -12.68
C TRP A 190 12.69 -24.94 -12.60
N TRP A 191 12.09 -23.91 -12.02
CA TRP A 191 10.63 -23.80 -11.95
C TRP A 191 9.97 -23.44 -13.26
N GLN A 192 10.69 -22.76 -14.17
CA GLN A 192 10.19 -22.48 -15.51
C GLN A 192 10.02 -23.79 -16.28
N TRP A 193 10.94 -24.73 -16.11
CA TRP A 193 10.80 -26.09 -16.64
C TRP A 193 9.57 -26.82 -16.06
N GLY A 194 9.33 -26.68 -14.75
CA GLY A 194 8.12 -27.19 -14.12
C GLY A 194 6.83 -26.58 -14.69
N ALA A 195 6.81 -25.26 -14.87
CA ALA A 195 5.69 -24.54 -15.47
C ALA A 195 5.41 -25.02 -16.91
N PHE A 196 6.47 -25.19 -17.73
CA PHE A 196 6.33 -25.74 -19.09
C PHE A 196 5.72 -27.15 -19.10
N LEU A 197 6.15 -28.03 -18.19
CA LEU A 197 5.60 -29.38 -18.10
C LEU A 197 4.12 -29.38 -17.72
N VAL A 198 3.73 -28.56 -16.74
CA VAL A 198 2.32 -28.41 -16.33
C VAL A 198 1.48 -27.87 -17.47
N LEU A 199 1.98 -26.86 -18.19
CA LEU A 199 1.28 -26.24 -19.31
C LEU A 199 1.12 -27.21 -20.49
N ALA A 200 2.16 -28.01 -20.77
CA ALA A 200 2.10 -29.07 -21.77
C ALA A 200 1.10 -30.17 -21.39
N ALA A 201 1.06 -30.59 -20.13
CA ALA A 201 0.10 -31.56 -19.64
C ALA A 201 -1.36 -31.04 -19.72
N ALA A 202 -1.58 -29.77 -19.35
CA ALA A 202 -2.87 -29.12 -19.48
C ALA A 202 -3.32 -29.02 -20.95
N ALA A 203 -2.43 -28.59 -21.85
CA ALA A 203 -2.72 -28.53 -23.28
C ALA A 203 -3.05 -29.93 -23.86
N TRP A 204 -2.34 -30.96 -23.41
CA TRP A 204 -2.60 -32.33 -23.81
C TRP A 204 -3.97 -32.85 -23.33
N LEU A 205 -4.33 -32.56 -22.08
CA LEU A 205 -5.66 -32.90 -21.55
C LEU A 205 -6.78 -32.19 -22.32
N VAL A 206 -6.61 -30.91 -22.63
CA VAL A 206 -7.55 -30.14 -23.45
C VAL A 206 -7.69 -30.77 -24.84
N ALA A 207 -6.58 -31.16 -25.48
CA ALA A 207 -6.60 -31.82 -26.78
C ALA A 207 -7.34 -33.17 -26.74
N ILE A 208 -7.16 -33.97 -25.68
CA ILE A 208 -7.89 -35.23 -25.50
C ILE A 208 -9.40 -34.97 -25.35
N ILE A 209 -9.78 -33.97 -24.55
CA ILE A 209 -11.18 -33.63 -24.32
C ILE A 209 -11.84 -33.17 -25.63
N LEU A 210 -11.20 -32.26 -26.38
CA LEU A 210 -11.70 -31.81 -27.68
C LEU A 210 -11.78 -32.95 -28.71
N GLY A 211 -10.77 -33.83 -28.75
CA GLY A 211 -10.77 -34.99 -29.65
C GLY A 211 -11.93 -35.95 -29.36
N LYS A 212 -12.22 -36.19 -28.07
CA LYS A 212 -13.36 -37.03 -27.68
C LYS A 212 -14.72 -36.39 -27.97
N LEU A 213 -14.83 -35.06 -27.88
CA LEU A 213 -16.06 -34.34 -28.19
C LEU A 213 -16.35 -34.30 -29.69
N THR A 214 -15.32 -34.12 -30.51
CA THR A 214 -15.45 -34.11 -31.98
C THR A 214 -15.66 -35.50 -32.58
N ALA A 215 -15.08 -36.55 -31.99
CA ALA A 215 -15.30 -37.93 -32.43
C ALA A 215 -16.66 -38.53 -32.02
N ARG A 216 -17.40 -37.86 -31.13
CA ARG A 216 -18.76 -38.26 -30.69
C ARG A 216 -19.88 -37.50 -31.38
N ALA A 217 -19.57 -36.50 -32.20
CA ALA A 217 -20.50 -35.75 -33.03
C ALA A 217 -20.53 -36.33 -34.45
#